data_AF-A0A851GKN5-F1
#
_entry.id   AF-A0A851GKN5-F1
#
_cell.length_a   1.000
_cell.length_b   1.000
_cell.length_c   1.000
_cell.angle_alpha   90.00
_cell.angle_beta   90.00
_cell.angle_gamma   90.00
#
_symmetry.space_group_name_H-M   'P 1'
#
loop_
_entity.id
_entity.type
_entity.pdbx_description
1 polymer ?
#
loop_
_entity_poly.entity_id
_entity_poly.type
_entity_poly.pdbx_seq_one_letter_code
_entity_poly.pdbx_strand_id
1 'polypeptide(L)'
;MHSSTPLLSASLIPVLASCFSLTANAAETDASASTPSSGQNEIQETQFQERYTISTPLPTWKNHKPRLCLDGNAETHYWSSRPMKKDETFTVTLAKPVKGLTLTVKTGKEDGKDILKNGVLEMSQDGTSWKPAGKFFKGKAETTLTRATKAIRLRATKDQNAWLAIQSITLGDHERTQLSTTRNVKIGEQNLDLTITVETEGFEDLKPRVEEMTNLYFSSWQKIAKALSAPIDRTPTHLFLSFRDDINFPAYVLGTSMVLKGDHLRNNPEDTFGVFTHELCHFVQNYPGGAPAWFVEGTADYIRYKAYPDSLWAKKNKKRTDKSKPLGQYWNSTAFLLWIEKEHKPGAVAIVSRACKEGKYNDKIWMELTGHTLDQLVKAYGKS
;
A
#
# COMPACT_ATOMS: atom_id res chain seq x y z
N MET A 1 9.77 18.89 -39.92
CA MET A 1 9.37 20.14 -39.25
C MET A 1 9.32 19.84 -37.76
N HIS A 2 10.28 20.39 -37.02
CA HIS A 2 10.34 20.29 -35.57
C HIS A 2 9.16 21.05 -34.94
N SER A 3 8.40 20.40 -34.06
CA SER A 3 7.69 21.11 -33.00
C SER A 3 7.99 20.43 -31.67
N SER A 4 8.93 21.04 -30.97
CA SER A 4 9.26 20.77 -29.58
C SER A 4 8.05 21.09 -28.72
N THR A 5 7.54 20.10 -28.00
CA THR A 5 6.57 20.30 -26.91
C THR A 5 7.35 20.69 -25.65
N PRO A 6 6.96 21.75 -24.93
CA PRO A 6 7.70 22.17 -23.75
C PRO A 6 7.41 21.21 -22.59
N LEU A 7 8.49 20.71 -21.97
CA LEU A 7 8.48 20.12 -20.64
C LEU A 7 8.01 21.22 -19.66
N LEU A 8 6.75 21.12 -19.22
CA LEU A 8 6.30 21.82 -18.02
C LEU A 8 7.00 21.18 -16.82
N SER A 9 8.13 21.76 -16.42
CA SER A 9 8.70 21.52 -15.10
C SER A 9 7.71 22.04 -14.07
N ALA A 10 6.94 21.14 -13.46
CA ALA A 10 6.21 21.45 -12.25
C ALA A 10 7.24 21.70 -11.14
N SER A 11 7.61 22.97 -10.96
CA SER A 11 8.35 23.44 -9.80
C SER A 11 7.48 23.25 -8.57
N LEU A 12 7.55 22.06 -7.97
CA LEU A 12 7.15 21.82 -6.59
C LEU A 12 8.09 22.63 -5.70
N ILE A 13 7.74 23.88 -5.42
CA ILE A 13 8.25 24.58 -4.25
C ILE A 13 7.52 23.95 -3.06
N PRO A 14 8.17 23.18 -2.19
CA PRO A 14 7.50 22.70 -0.99
C PRO A 14 7.18 23.91 -0.12
N VAL A 15 5.92 24.05 0.30
CA VAL A 15 5.42 25.12 1.20
C VAL A 15 6.13 25.12 2.57
N LEU A 16 6.95 24.10 2.88
CA LEU A 16 7.91 24.17 3.98
C LEU A 16 8.97 25.22 3.76
N ALA A 17 9.38 25.51 2.53
CA ALA A 17 10.25 26.63 2.25
C ALA A 17 9.58 27.98 2.51
N SER A 18 8.25 28.12 2.66
CA SER A 18 7.65 29.44 2.94
C SER A 18 7.18 29.62 4.38
N CYS A 19 6.82 28.55 5.10
CA CYS A 19 6.75 28.60 6.56
C CYS A 19 8.14 28.59 7.23
N PHE A 20 9.19 28.18 6.51
CA PHE A 20 10.60 28.22 6.93
C PHE A 20 11.52 29.14 6.10
N SER A 21 11.03 29.92 5.13
CA SER A 21 11.84 30.97 4.47
C SER A 21 10.98 32.18 4.12
N LEU A 22 11.25 33.29 4.82
CA LEU A 22 11.06 34.63 4.26
C LEU A 22 12.43 35.09 3.75
N THR A 23 12.52 35.17 2.42
CA THR A 23 13.49 35.89 1.58
C THR A 23 14.67 36.56 2.29
N ALA A 24 15.89 36.03 2.09
CA ALA A 24 17.11 36.84 2.14
C ALA A 24 17.42 37.32 0.71
N ASN A 25 17.06 38.56 0.40
CA ASN A 25 17.70 39.27 -0.71
C ASN A 25 19.05 39.79 -0.20
N ALA A 26 20.15 39.31 -0.76
CA ALA A 26 21.39 40.04 -0.77
C ALA A 26 22.00 39.87 -2.17
N ALA A 27 21.91 40.94 -2.95
CA ALA A 27 22.61 41.08 -4.21
C ALA A 27 24.13 40.99 -3.97
N GLU A 28 24.79 40.36 -4.93
CA GLU A 28 26.23 40.22 -5.07
C GLU A 28 26.97 41.56 -4.96
N THR A 29 28.12 41.57 -4.28
CA THR A 29 29.33 42.24 -4.77
C THR A 29 30.58 41.54 -4.21
N ASP A 30 31.56 41.39 -5.09
CA ASP A 30 32.87 40.74 -4.94
C ASP A 30 33.72 41.22 -3.74
N ALA A 31 34.50 40.30 -3.16
CA ALA A 31 35.97 40.25 -3.29
C ALA A 31 36.71 39.69 -2.05
N SER A 32 37.59 38.74 -2.34
CA SER A 32 38.85 38.41 -1.65
C SER A 32 38.83 37.49 -0.42
N ALA A 33 39.86 36.64 -0.40
CA ALA A 33 39.98 35.41 0.35
C ALA A 33 40.39 35.59 1.82
N SER A 34 39.82 34.77 2.70
CA SER A 34 40.54 34.17 3.83
C SER A 34 39.82 32.89 4.31
N THR A 35 40.63 31.93 4.74
CA THR A 35 40.35 30.58 5.26
C THR A 35 38.99 30.37 5.97
N PRO A 36 38.23 29.28 5.70
CA PRO A 36 37.01 29.02 6.44
C PRO A 36 37.33 28.44 7.82
N SER A 37 37.07 29.25 8.86
CA SER A 37 37.00 28.81 10.25
C SER A 37 35.66 28.11 10.52
N SER A 38 35.62 27.37 11.63
CA SER A 38 34.54 26.55 12.18
C SER A 38 33.16 27.21 12.37
N GLY A 39 32.95 28.46 11.97
CA GLY A 39 31.74 29.24 12.26
C GLY A 39 30.53 29.00 11.34
N GLN A 40 30.68 28.45 10.13
CA GLN A 40 29.53 28.24 9.23
C GLN A 40 28.60 27.11 9.66
N ASN A 41 29.15 26.05 10.28
CA ASN A 41 28.34 24.94 10.79
C ASN A 41 27.55 25.34 12.06
N GLU A 42 28.13 26.18 12.91
CA GLU A 42 27.52 26.62 14.19
C GLU A 42 26.34 27.58 13.98
N ILE A 43 26.43 28.48 12.99
CA ILE A 43 25.36 29.45 12.68
C ILE A 43 24.13 28.74 12.09
N GLN A 44 24.32 27.75 11.20
CA GLN A 44 23.21 26.93 10.74
C GLN A 44 22.60 26.10 11.87
N GLU A 45 23.43 25.47 12.70
CA GLU A 45 22.98 24.61 13.81
C GLU A 45 22.14 25.39 14.84
N THR A 46 22.48 26.65 15.10
CA THR A 46 21.73 27.54 16.00
C THR A 46 20.38 27.97 15.40
N GLN A 47 20.34 28.36 14.12
CA GLN A 47 19.08 28.74 13.43
C GLN A 47 18.08 27.57 13.29
N PHE A 48 18.56 26.32 13.25
CA PHE A 48 17.69 25.13 13.27
C PHE A 48 17.09 24.87 14.67
N GLN A 49 17.90 25.01 15.72
CA GLN A 49 17.46 24.87 17.12
C GLN A 49 16.38 25.89 17.52
N GLU A 50 16.37 27.07 16.89
CA GLU A 50 15.34 28.10 17.10
C GLU A 50 13.93 27.68 16.64
N ARG A 51 13.81 26.65 15.79
CA ARG A 51 12.53 26.25 15.19
C ARG A 51 12.04 24.90 15.68
N TYR A 52 12.95 24.00 16.02
CA TYR A 52 12.62 22.70 16.59
C TYR A 52 13.82 22.09 17.33
N THR A 53 13.55 21.10 18.17
CA THR A 53 14.56 20.19 18.73
C THR A 53 14.26 18.76 18.33
N ILE A 54 15.30 17.95 18.18
CA ILE A 54 15.18 16.51 17.87
C ILE A 54 15.77 15.72 19.04
N SER A 55 15.05 14.69 19.48
CA SER A 55 15.53 13.75 20.50
C SER A 55 15.28 12.31 20.07
N THR A 56 16.32 11.48 20.15
CA THR A 56 16.23 10.05 19.87
C THR A 56 17.34 9.30 20.63
N PRO A 57 17.10 8.09 21.17
CA PRO A 57 18.14 7.26 21.76
C PRO A 57 18.95 6.51 20.69
N LEU A 58 18.60 6.66 19.42
CA LEU A 58 19.25 5.98 18.31
C LEU A 58 20.57 6.68 17.94
N PRO A 59 21.69 5.95 17.91
CA PRO A 59 22.93 6.49 17.38
C PRO A 59 22.82 6.68 15.86
N THR A 60 23.58 7.63 15.33
CA THR A 60 23.62 7.95 13.90
C THR A 60 24.68 7.13 13.17
N TRP A 61 24.40 6.74 11.93
CA TRP A 61 25.39 6.22 11.01
C TRP A 61 26.12 7.35 10.27
N LYS A 62 27.44 7.44 10.46
CA LYS A 62 28.31 8.44 9.79
C LYS A 62 27.74 9.87 9.88
N ASN A 63 27.54 10.54 8.75
CA ASN A 63 27.06 11.91 8.63
C ASN A 63 25.53 12.03 8.49
N HIS A 64 24.77 10.94 8.61
CA HIS A 64 23.31 10.92 8.45
C HIS A 64 22.56 11.46 9.68
N LYS A 65 22.90 12.68 10.10
CA LYS A 65 22.41 13.30 11.35
C LYS A 65 20.88 13.40 11.39
N PRO A 66 20.25 13.35 12.58
CA PRO A 66 18.79 13.44 12.73
C PRO A 66 18.13 14.60 11.98
N ARG A 67 18.79 15.76 11.91
CA ARG A 67 18.29 16.95 11.21
C ARG A 67 18.05 16.77 9.71
N LEU A 68 18.69 15.78 9.08
CA LEU A 68 18.56 15.56 7.63
C LEU A 68 17.16 15.09 7.23
N CYS A 69 16.31 14.63 8.16
CA CYS A 69 14.91 14.36 7.84
C CYS A 69 14.04 15.62 7.75
N LEU A 70 14.59 16.81 8.01
CA LEU A 70 13.87 18.10 8.07
C LEU A 70 14.54 19.19 7.19
N ASP A 71 15.53 18.83 6.38
CA ASP A 71 16.30 19.79 5.57
C ASP A 71 15.66 20.09 4.21
N GLY A 72 14.61 19.35 3.84
CA GLY A 72 13.88 19.52 2.58
C GLY A 72 14.63 18.98 1.35
N ASN A 73 15.73 18.24 1.53
CA ASN A 73 16.51 17.66 0.45
C ASN A 73 16.19 16.16 0.32
N ALA A 74 15.75 15.73 -0.87
CA ALA A 74 15.39 14.33 -1.13
C ALA A 74 16.59 13.38 -1.19
N GLU A 75 17.82 13.91 -1.36
CA GLU A 75 19.05 13.13 -1.46
C GLU A 75 19.69 12.83 -0.09
N THR A 76 19.28 13.57 0.96
CA THR A 76 19.73 13.39 2.34
C THR A 76 18.65 12.67 3.16
N HIS A 77 19.06 12.01 4.24
CA HIS A 77 18.14 11.36 5.17
C HIS A 77 18.84 11.13 6.51
N TYR A 78 18.06 11.08 7.59
CA TYR A 78 18.56 10.52 8.84
C TYR A 78 18.70 9.00 8.70
N TRP A 79 19.77 8.42 9.25
CA TRP A 79 19.98 6.98 9.27
C TRP A 79 20.60 6.55 10.59
N SER A 80 19.90 5.65 11.30
CA SER A 80 20.43 5.07 12.54
C SER A 80 21.55 4.07 12.25
N SER A 81 22.47 3.87 13.20
CA SER A 81 23.53 2.84 13.09
C SER A 81 23.17 1.51 13.76
N ARG A 82 21.91 1.35 14.16
CA ARG A 82 21.35 0.09 14.67
C ARG A 82 19.84 0.01 14.48
N PRO A 83 19.23 -1.18 14.57
CA PRO A 83 17.79 -1.33 14.60
C PRO A 83 17.13 -0.65 15.80
N MET A 84 15.90 -0.17 15.57
CA MET A 84 15.04 0.40 16.62
C MET A 84 14.44 -0.72 17.48
N LYS A 85 14.48 -0.54 18.80
CA LYS A 85 13.86 -1.42 19.79
C LYS A 85 12.46 -0.98 20.11
N LYS A 86 11.65 -1.92 20.60
CA LYS A 86 10.29 -1.63 21.05
C LYS A 86 10.30 -0.42 21.99
N ASP A 87 9.36 0.50 21.76
CA ASP A 87 9.13 1.74 22.49
C ASP A 87 10.20 2.82 22.36
N GLU A 88 11.28 2.60 21.60
CA GLU A 88 12.20 3.68 21.24
C GLU A 88 11.55 4.67 20.28
N THR A 89 11.99 5.93 20.38
CA THR A 89 11.35 7.06 19.69
C THR A 89 12.32 7.91 18.88
N PHE A 90 11.81 8.53 17.82
CA PHE A 90 12.42 9.69 17.18
C PHE A 90 11.44 10.86 17.31
N THR A 91 11.80 11.85 18.11
CA THR A 91 10.90 12.93 18.54
C THR A 91 11.36 14.26 17.96
N VAL A 92 10.42 15.01 17.39
CA VAL A 92 10.62 16.39 16.96
C VAL A 92 9.69 17.29 17.77
N THR A 93 10.27 18.22 18.52
CA THR A 93 9.53 19.23 19.31
C THR A 93 9.64 20.57 18.63
N LEU A 94 8.51 21.16 18.23
CA LEU A 94 8.43 22.43 17.54
C LEU A 94 8.60 23.59 18.54
N ALA A 95 9.29 24.65 18.14
CA ALA A 95 9.40 25.87 18.94
C ALA A 95 8.02 26.52 19.16
N LYS A 96 7.17 26.53 18.13
CA LYS A 96 5.78 27.00 18.19
C LYS A 96 4.81 25.87 17.79
N PRO A 97 3.69 25.67 18.52
CA PRO A 97 2.67 24.72 18.10
C PRO A 97 2.08 25.04 16.72
N VAL A 98 1.81 24.01 15.92
CA VAL A 98 1.24 24.12 14.57
C VAL A 98 -0.12 23.41 14.51
N LYS A 99 -1.06 23.95 13.72
CA LYS A 99 -2.39 23.36 13.45
C LYS A 99 -2.77 23.58 11.98
N GLY A 100 -3.69 22.77 11.46
CA GLY A 100 -4.27 22.92 10.13
C GLY A 100 -3.44 22.36 8.98
N LEU A 101 -2.17 22.01 9.20
CA LEU A 101 -1.30 21.43 8.18
C LEU A 101 -1.37 19.89 8.17
N THR A 102 -1.03 19.30 7.03
CA THR A 102 -0.80 17.86 6.89
C THR A 102 0.65 17.54 7.25
N LEU A 103 0.81 16.64 8.22
CA LEU A 103 2.08 16.03 8.60
C LEU A 103 2.27 14.74 7.81
N THR A 104 3.35 14.69 7.03
CA THR A 104 3.77 13.51 6.28
C THR A 104 5.15 13.07 6.77
N VAL A 105 5.29 11.78 7.08
CA VAL A 105 6.57 11.20 7.50
C VAL A 105 6.90 10.06 6.53
N LYS A 106 8.03 10.17 5.84
CA LYS A 106 8.57 9.14 4.94
C LYS A 106 9.83 8.54 5.55
N THR A 107 9.79 7.24 5.80
CA THR A 107 10.90 6.43 6.32
C THR A 107 11.41 5.47 5.25
N GLY A 108 12.61 4.94 5.47
CA GLY A 108 13.33 4.08 4.53
C GLY A 108 14.35 4.84 3.71
N LYS A 109 15.15 4.11 2.94
CA LYS A 109 16.03 4.69 1.92
C LYS A 109 15.32 4.67 0.56
N GLU A 110 15.95 5.24 -0.45
CA GLU A 110 15.45 5.23 -1.83
C GLU A 110 15.14 3.80 -2.35
N ASP A 111 15.94 2.81 -1.94
CA ASP A 111 15.73 1.40 -2.28
C ASP A 111 14.62 0.70 -1.46
N GLY A 112 13.89 1.43 -0.63
CA GLY A 112 12.80 0.91 0.21
C GLY A 112 13.26 0.08 1.42
N LYS A 113 14.57 -0.03 1.69
CA LYS A 113 15.10 -0.67 2.90
C LYS A 113 15.07 0.29 4.08
N ASP A 114 15.25 -0.24 5.30
CA ASP A 114 15.33 0.53 6.54
C ASP A 114 14.09 1.38 6.86
N ILE A 115 12.92 0.98 6.32
CA ILE A 115 11.62 1.56 6.66
C ILE A 115 11.21 1.21 8.10
N LEU A 116 10.45 2.10 8.73
CA LEU A 116 9.77 1.78 10.00
C LEU A 116 8.55 0.89 9.72
N LYS A 117 8.72 -0.44 9.88
CA LYS A 117 7.66 -1.42 9.59
C LYS A 117 6.59 -1.50 10.67
N ASN A 118 7.01 -1.50 11.94
CA ASN A 118 6.14 -1.63 13.10
C ASN A 118 6.19 -0.33 13.90
N GLY A 119 5.59 0.72 13.33
CA GLY A 119 5.63 2.05 13.91
C GLY A 119 4.26 2.69 14.08
N VAL A 120 4.18 3.58 15.06
CA VAL A 120 3.07 4.53 15.20
C VAL A 120 3.62 5.94 15.14
N LEU A 121 2.92 6.81 14.41
CA LEU A 121 3.11 8.24 14.45
C LEU A 121 2.26 8.78 15.59
N GLU A 122 2.86 9.52 16.51
CA GLU A 122 2.19 10.11 17.66
C GLU A 122 2.36 11.63 17.66
N MET A 123 1.36 12.33 18.15
CA MET A 123 1.36 13.79 18.31
C MET A 123 1.16 14.17 19.77
N SER A 124 1.66 15.35 20.13
CA SER A 124 1.55 15.92 21.46
C SER A 124 1.26 17.41 21.37
N GLN A 125 0.35 17.90 22.21
CA GLN A 125 -0.02 19.32 22.26
C GLN A 125 0.78 20.11 23.30
N ASP A 126 1.30 19.41 24.32
CA ASP A 126 2.05 19.95 25.46
C ASP A 126 3.54 19.56 25.42
N GLY A 127 3.91 18.61 24.55
CA GLY A 127 5.26 18.03 24.47
C GLY A 127 5.49 16.84 25.40
N THR A 128 4.51 16.48 26.23
CA THR A 128 4.64 15.45 27.28
C THR A 128 3.59 14.35 27.18
N SER A 129 2.38 14.69 26.75
CA SER A 129 1.25 13.78 26.58
C SER A 129 1.11 13.38 25.11
N TRP A 130 1.07 12.08 24.83
CA TRP A 130 1.15 11.54 23.47
C TRP A 130 -0.14 10.83 23.06
N LYS A 131 -0.58 11.06 21.82
CA LYS A 131 -1.71 10.37 21.21
C LYS A 131 -1.33 9.78 19.84
N PRO A 132 -1.81 8.57 19.50
CA PRO A 132 -1.69 8.04 18.15
C PRO A 132 -2.32 8.98 17.11
N ALA A 133 -1.61 9.17 16.01
CA ALA A 133 -1.96 10.11 14.94
C ALA A 133 -1.99 9.45 13.55
N GLY A 134 -1.20 8.38 13.37
CA GLY A 134 -1.16 7.59 12.15
C GLY A 134 -0.40 6.28 12.37
N LYS A 135 -0.60 5.30 11.50
CA LYS A 135 0.20 4.07 11.47
C LYS A 135 1.15 4.14 10.30
N PHE A 136 2.38 3.64 10.49
CA PHE A 136 3.30 3.50 9.38
C PHE A 136 2.87 2.34 8.50
N PHE A 137 2.82 2.60 7.20
CA PHE A 137 2.57 1.56 6.22
C PHE A 137 3.44 1.80 4.98
N LYS A 138 4.20 0.77 4.62
CA LYS A 138 5.28 0.86 3.62
C LYS A 138 6.19 2.08 3.80
N GLY A 139 6.52 2.39 5.06
CA GLY A 139 7.44 3.46 5.41
C GLY A 139 6.83 4.86 5.44
N LYS A 140 5.57 5.07 5.03
CA LYS A 140 4.89 6.36 5.11
C LYS A 140 3.84 6.35 6.23
N ALA A 141 3.70 7.48 6.92
CA ALA A 141 2.57 7.78 7.79
C ALA A 141 2.15 9.24 7.54
N GLU A 142 0.85 9.49 7.51
CA GLU A 142 0.32 10.82 7.21
C GLU A 142 -0.92 11.14 8.04
N THR A 143 -1.03 12.39 8.50
CA THR A 143 -2.12 12.84 9.35
C THR A 143 -2.32 14.35 9.24
N THR A 144 -3.55 14.83 9.44
CA THR A 144 -3.84 16.26 9.50
C THR A 144 -3.78 16.73 10.96
N LEU A 145 -3.08 17.84 11.21
CA LEU A 145 -2.95 18.43 12.54
C LEU A 145 -4.21 19.20 12.93
N THR A 146 -5.28 18.47 13.26
CA THR A 146 -6.58 19.06 13.64
C THR A 146 -6.54 19.85 14.95
N ARG A 147 -5.50 19.67 15.76
CA ARG A 147 -5.26 20.42 17.01
C ARG A 147 -3.85 21.02 16.99
N ALA A 148 -3.67 22.11 17.74
CA ALA A 148 -2.35 22.70 17.96
C ALA A 148 -1.39 21.66 18.53
N THR A 149 -0.35 21.33 17.76
CA THR A 149 0.59 20.25 18.00
C THR A 149 1.97 20.85 18.27
N LYS A 150 2.51 20.59 19.46
CA LYS A 150 3.82 21.06 19.94
C LYS A 150 4.94 20.08 19.62
N ALA A 151 4.66 18.77 19.58
CA ALA A 151 5.65 17.76 19.26
C ALA A 151 5.04 16.58 18.51
N ILE A 152 5.87 15.91 17.72
CA ILE A 152 5.54 14.68 17.01
C ILE A 152 6.61 13.64 17.32
N ARG A 153 6.28 12.36 17.29
CA ARG A 153 7.27 11.30 17.37
C ARG A 153 6.88 10.07 16.58
N LEU A 154 7.90 9.41 16.06
CA LEU A 154 7.82 8.04 15.58
C LEU A 154 8.15 7.14 16.76
N ARG A 155 7.34 6.11 17.02
CA ARG A 155 7.64 5.10 18.04
C ARG A 155 7.55 3.70 17.46
N ALA A 156 8.57 2.88 17.70
CA ALA A 156 8.52 1.47 17.37
C ALA A 156 7.56 0.74 18.31
N THR A 157 6.59 0.00 17.76
CA THR A 157 5.62 -0.80 18.54
C THR A 157 6.13 -2.21 18.84
N LYS A 158 7.19 -2.64 18.15
CA LYS A 158 7.92 -3.89 18.32
C LYS A 158 9.37 -3.68 17.94
N ASP A 159 10.24 -4.58 18.37
CA ASP A 159 11.60 -4.67 17.83
C ASP A 159 11.55 -4.80 16.31
N GLN A 160 12.39 -4.02 15.62
CA GLN A 160 12.67 -4.24 14.20
C GLN A 160 14.08 -4.80 14.02
N ASN A 161 14.28 -5.52 12.90
CA ASN A 161 15.59 -6.08 12.55
C ASN A 161 16.38 -5.18 11.60
N ALA A 162 15.73 -4.21 10.96
CA ALA A 162 16.36 -3.26 10.05
C ALA A 162 16.77 -1.99 10.81
N TRP A 163 17.70 -1.21 10.27
CA TRP A 163 17.98 0.14 10.78
C TRP A 163 16.79 1.06 10.46
N LEU A 164 16.78 2.27 11.01
CA LEU A 164 15.78 3.28 10.72
C LEU A 164 16.40 4.36 9.85
N ALA A 165 15.89 4.49 8.62
CA ALA A 165 16.10 5.68 7.82
C ALA A 165 14.85 6.57 7.87
N ILE A 166 15.00 7.89 7.97
CA ILE A 166 13.91 8.85 7.82
C ILE A 166 14.30 9.81 6.71
N GLN A 167 13.61 9.71 5.57
CA GLN A 167 13.81 10.56 4.39
C GLN A 167 13.33 11.96 4.70
N SER A 168 12.09 12.07 5.17
CA SER A 168 11.49 13.38 5.40
C SER A 168 10.40 13.35 6.45
N ILE A 169 10.29 14.47 7.16
CA ILE A 169 9.18 14.86 8.02
C ILE A 169 8.73 16.23 7.51
N THR A 170 7.53 16.30 6.93
CA THR A 170 7.04 17.49 6.26
C THR A 170 5.71 17.95 6.84
N LEU A 171 5.54 19.26 7.02
CA LEU A 171 4.28 19.93 7.31
C LEU A 171 3.86 20.78 6.12
N GLY A 172 2.77 20.45 5.44
CA GLY A 172 2.31 21.17 4.25
C GLY A 172 0.84 21.53 4.29
N ASP A 173 0.48 22.59 3.58
CA ASP A 173 -0.92 22.94 3.31
C ASP A 173 -1.38 22.19 2.04
N HIS A 174 -1.63 20.90 2.22
CA HIS A 174 -2.13 20.03 1.17
C HIS A 174 -3.00 18.95 1.78
N GLU A 175 -3.86 18.36 0.95
CA GLU A 175 -4.61 17.18 1.35
C GLU A 175 -3.70 15.97 1.57
N ARG A 176 -4.21 15.01 2.34
CA ARG A 176 -3.57 13.70 2.47
C ARG A 176 -3.60 12.94 1.15
N THR A 177 -2.52 12.23 0.89
CA THR A 177 -2.35 11.28 -0.21
C THR A 177 -2.38 9.82 0.29
N GLN A 178 -2.14 9.58 1.58
CA GLN A 178 -2.32 8.27 2.19
C GLN A 178 -3.56 8.24 3.08
N LEU A 179 -4.52 7.40 2.71
CA LEU A 179 -5.81 7.26 3.40
C LEU A 179 -5.90 5.87 4.01
N SER A 180 -6.19 5.76 5.31
CA SER A 180 -6.30 4.48 5.99
C SER A 180 -7.64 4.38 6.72
N THR A 181 -8.36 3.29 6.46
CA THR A 181 -9.66 3.00 7.08
C THR A 181 -9.61 1.62 7.71
N THR A 182 -10.01 1.52 8.98
CA THR A 182 -10.16 0.25 9.70
C THR A 182 -11.61 0.08 10.13
N ARG A 183 -12.19 -1.11 9.92
CA ARG A 183 -13.50 -1.49 10.46
C ARG A 183 -13.36 -2.80 11.24
N ASN A 184 -13.97 -2.86 12.41
CA ASN A 184 -14.14 -4.11 13.15
C ASN A 184 -15.30 -4.89 12.53
N VAL A 185 -15.05 -6.14 12.15
CA VAL A 185 -16.02 -7.03 11.50
C VAL A 185 -16.15 -8.30 12.32
N LYS A 186 -17.40 -8.69 12.60
CA LYS A 186 -17.71 -9.94 13.29
C LYS A 186 -17.85 -11.09 12.29
N ILE A 187 -17.06 -12.15 12.47
CA ILE A 187 -17.09 -13.36 11.63
C ILE A 187 -17.30 -14.55 12.56
N GLY A 188 -18.53 -15.08 12.58
CA GLY A 188 -18.93 -16.05 13.59
C GLY A 188 -18.81 -15.44 14.99
N GLU A 189 -17.97 -16.02 15.84
CA GLU A 189 -17.68 -15.53 17.19
C GLU A 189 -16.45 -14.62 17.26
N GLN A 190 -15.68 -14.50 16.17
CA GLN A 190 -14.45 -13.71 16.14
C GLN A 190 -14.72 -12.26 15.73
N ASN A 191 -14.09 -11.31 16.42
CA ASN A 191 -14.01 -9.92 15.98
C ASN A 191 -12.65 -9.69 15.32
N LEU A 192 -12.66 -9.16 14.11
CA LEU A 192 -11.46 -8.93 13.30
C LEU A 192 -11.39 -7.47 12.86
N ASP A 193 -10.20 -6.87 12.92
CA ASP A 193 -9.97 -5.57 12.30
C ASP A 193 -9.56 -5.77 10.84
N LEU A 194 -10.45 -5.38 9.92
CA LEU A 194 -10.12 -5.23 8.51
C LEU A 194 -9.62 -3.81 8.28
N THR A 195 -8.50 -3.67 7.58
CA THR A 195 -7.90 -2.38 7.24
C THR A 195 -7.61 -2.31 5.74
N ILE A 196 -7.86 -1.15 5.14
CA ILE A 196 -7.36 -0.80 3.83
C ILE A 196 -6.60 0.52 3.95
N THR A 197 -5.40 0.56 3.38
CA THR A 197 -4.60 1.78 3.24
C THR A 197 -4.37 2.03 1.77
N VAL A 198 -4.71 3.24 1.32
CA VAL A 198 -4.67 3.64 -0.08
C VAL A 198 -3.68 4.78 -0.25
N GLU A 199 -2.72 4.61 -1.16
CA GLU A 199 -1.76 5.64 -1.59
C GLU A 199 -2.23 6.27 -2.89
N THR A 200 -2.40 7.58 -2.89
CA THR A 200 -2.93 8.39 -4.00
C THR A 200 -1.96 9.48 -4.47
N GLU A 201 -0.74 9.52 -3.95
CA GLU A 201 0.29 10.46 -4.42
C GLU A 201 0.53 10.29 -5.93
N GLY A 202 0.30 11.35 -6.71
CA GLY A 202 0.35 11.34 -8.18
C GLY A 202 -0.91 10.81 -8.88
N PHE A 203 -1.94 10.46 -8.11
CA PHE A 203 -3.23 9.92 -8.56
C PHE A 203 -4.39 10.53 -7.76
N GLU A 204 -4.26 11.79 -7.35
CA GLU A 204 -5.22 12.48 -6.49
C GLU A 204 -6.59 12.62 -7.15
N ASP A 205 -6.64 12.63 -8.48
CA ASP A 205 -7.87 12.62 -9.27
C ASP A 205 -8.72 11.34 -9.04
N LEU A 206 -8.10 10.26 -8.57
CA LEU A 206 -8.78 9.00 -8.25
C LEU A 206 -9.36 8.96 -6.83
N LYS A 207 -9.11 9.97 -5.98
CA LYS A 207 -9.67 10.02 -4.61
C LYS A 207 -11.19 9.78 -4.55
N PRO A 208 -12.04 10.32 -5.45
CA PRO A 208 -13.47 10.01 -5.44
C PRO A 208 -13.79 8.51 -5.62
N ARG A 209 -12.92 7.76 -6.30
CA ARG A 209 -13.05 6.29 -6.48
C ARG A 209 -12.56 5.49 -5.28
N VAL A 210 -11.68 6.06 -4.46
CA VAL A 210 -11.09 5.36 -3.30
C VAL A 210 -12.16 4.91 -2.31
N GLU A 211 -13.21 5.72 -2.11
CA GLU A 211 -14.31 5.35 -1.23
C GLU A 211 -15.08 4.13 -1.76
N GLU A 212 -15.34 4.06 -3.08
CA GLU A 212 -16.01 2.93 -3.73
C GLU A 212 -15.23 1.63 -3.51
N MET A 213 -13.92 1.65 -3.74
CA MET A 213 -13.03 0.49 -3.54
C MET A 213 -12.89 0.10 -2.07
N THR A 214 -12.83 1.09 -1.18
CA THR A 214 -12.81 0.88 0.27
C THR A 214 -14.08 0.17 0.73
N ASN A 215 -15.24 0.61 0.27
CA ASN A 215 -16.53 -0.03 0.58
C ASN A 215 -16.62 -1.43 -0.05
N LEU A 216 -16.08 -1.63 -1.25
CA LEU A 216 -16.03 -2.94 -1.88
C LEU A 216 -15.17 -3.93 -1.09
N TYR A 217 -14.01 -3.50 -0.59
CA TYR A 217 -13.15 -4.31 0.28
C TYR A 217 -13.92 -4.85 1.49
N PHE A 218 -14.54 -3.96 2.28
CA PHE A 218 -15.26 -4.35 3.49
C PHE A 218 -16.50 -5.21 3.23
N SER A 219 -17.19 -5.00 2.09
CA SER A 219 -18.39 -5.75 1.75
C SER A 219 -18.12 -7.10 1.07
N SER A 220 -16.92 -7.29 0.52
CA SER A 220 -16.57 -8.47 -0.29
C SER A 220 -15.58 -9.41 0.37
N TRP A 221 -14.64 -8.92 1.20
CA TRP A 221 -13.58 -9.76 1.78
C TRP A 221 -14.12 -11.04 2.44
N GLN A 222 -15.14 -10.91 3.31
CA GLN A 222 -15.73 -12.07 4.00
C GLN A 222 -16.46 -13.02 3.03
N LYS A 223 -17.13 -12.48 2.00
CA LYS A 223 -17.83 -13.28 0.98
C LYS A 223 -16.84 -14.13 0.19
N ILE A 224 -15.72 -13.53 -0.20
CA ILE A 224 -14.63 -14.20 -0.93
C ILE A 224 -13.96 -15.23 -0.03
N ALA A 225 -13.58 -14.88 1.20
CA ALA A 225 -12.99 -15.82 2.16
C ALA A 225 -13.88 -17.05 2.38
N LYS A 226 -15.21 -16.83 2.52
CA LYS A 226 -16.18 -17.93 2.63
C LYS A 226 -16.26 -18.77 1.34
N ALA A 227 -16.36 -18.14 0.18
CA ALA A 227 -16.44 -18.83 -1.12
C ALA A 227 -15.21 -19.70 -1.43
N LEU A 228 -14.06 -19.31 -0.89
CA LEU A 228 -12.78 -19.99 -1.04
C LEU A 228 -12.44 -20.95 0.11
N SER A 229 -13.32 -21.06 1.12
CA SER A 229 -13.06 -21.75 2.39
C SER A 229 -11.73 -21.33 3.05
N ALA A 230 -11.35 -20.07 2.89
CA ALA A 230 -10.10 -19.54 3.41
C ALA A 230 -10.09 -19.53 4.96
N PRO A 231 -9.03 -20.00 5.62
CA PRO A 231 -8.86 -19.88 7.07
C PRO A 231 -8.74 -18.42 7.47
N ILE A 232 -9.68 -17.92 8.30
CA ILE A 232 -9.73 -16.50 8.70
C ILE A 232 -8.43 -16.06 9.41
N ASP A 233 -7.87 -16.93 10.25
CA ASP A 233 -6.62 -16.72 10.99
C ASP A 233 -5.37 -16.65 10.09
N ARG A 234 -5.45 -17.12 8.84
CA ARG A 234 -4.36 -17.11 7.85
C ARG A 234 -4.68 -16.28 6.61
N THR A 235 -5.78 -15.53 6.63
CA THR A 235 -6.17 -14.66 5.52
C THR A 235 -5.76 -13.23 5.84
N PRO A 236 -5.01 -12.54 4.97
CA PRO A 236 -4.61 -11.16 5.22
C PRO A 236 -5.81 -10.23 5.44
N THR A 237 -5.69 -9.31 6.40
CA THR A 237 -6.76 -8.38 6.80
C THR A 237 -6.40 -6.91 6.57
N HIS A 238 -5.17 -6.63 6.15
CA HIS A 238 -4.69 -5.28 5.83
C HIS A 238 -4.25 -5.22 4.37
N LEU A 239 -5.08 -4.61 3.53
CA LEU A 239 -4.82 -4.39 2.11
C LEU A 239 -4.10 -3.05 1.91
N PHE A 240 -2.96 -3.06 1.22
CA PHE A 240 -2.38 -1.86 0.61
C PHE A 240 -2.88 -1.71 -0.81
N LEU A 241 -3.44 -0.56 -1.15
CA LEU A 241 -3.80 -0.20 -2.51
C LEU A 241 -2.95 0.98 -2.98
N SER A 242 -2.36 0.88 -4.16
CA SER A 242 -1.69 1.98 -4.83
C SER A 242 -2.01 2.00 -6.32
N PHE A 243 -1.64 3.07 -7.01
CA PHE A 243 -1.92 3.25 -8.44
C PHE A 243 -0.63 3.40 -9.24
N ARG A 244 -0.65 2.93 -10.49
CA ARG A 244 0.45 3.07 -11.45
C ARG A 244 -0.08 3.02 -12.88
N ASP A 245 0.43 3.85 -13.78
CA ASP A 245 0.06 3.78 -15.20
C ASP A 245 1.07 3.00 -16.06
N ASP A 246 2.27 2.76 -15.53
CA ASP A 246 3.39 2.02 -16.15
C ASP A 246 3.24 0.48 -16.03
N ILE A 247 2.02 -0.03 -16.11
CA ILE A 247 1.72 -1.47 -16.12
C ILE A 247 0.90 -1.88 -17.34
N ASN A 248 1.14 -3.08 -17.84
CA ASN A 248 0.52 -3.60 -19.07
C ASN A 248 -0.83 -4.29 -18.84
N PHE A 249 -1.25 -4.45 -17.58
CA PHE A 249 -2.50 -5.09 -17.17
C PHE A 249 -3.33 -4.12 -16.30
N PRO A 250 -4.65 -4.35 -16.15
CA PRO A 250 -5.53 -3.47 -15.36
C PRO A 250 -5.13 -3.37 -13.89
N ALA A 251 -4.56 -4.45 -13.34
CA ALA A 251 -4.17 -4.54 -11.95
C ALA A 251 -3.31 -5.78 -11.68
N TYR A 252 -2.74 -5.85 -10.48
CA TYR A 252 -2.15 -7.07 -9.93
C TYR A 252 -2.07 -7.01 -8.41
N VAL A 253 -1.91 -8.17 -7.77
CA VAL A 253 -1.63 -8.31 -6.33
C VAL A 253 -0.33 -9.05 -6.08
N LEU A 254 0.49 -8.51 -5.18
CA LEU A 254 1.64 -9.19 -4.59
C LEU A 254 1.50 -9.18 -3.06
N GLY A 255 1.27 -10.36 -2.48
CA GLY A 255 1.06 -10.51 -1.05
C GLY A 255 -0.12 -9.67 -0.56
N THR A 256 0.17 -8.63 0.23
CA THR A 256 -0.84 -7.70 0.76
C THR A 256 -0.99 -6.41 -0.04
N SER A 257 -0.31 -6.30 -1.18
CA SER A 257 -0.28 -5.09 -2.00
C SER A 257 -1.02 -5.30 -3.31
N MET A 258 -2.09 -4.53 -3.51
CA MET A 258 -2.80 -4.38 -4.77
C MET A 258 -2.33 -3.12 -5.46
N VAL A 259 -2.07 -3.23 -6.76
CA VAL A 259 -1.81 -2.08 -7.62
C VAL A 259 -2.84 -2.07 -8.73
N LEU A 260 -3.55 -0.96 -8.88
CA LEU A 260 -4.50 -0.74 -9.97
C LEU A 260 -3.91 0.21 -10.99
N LYS A 261 -4.25 0.00 -12.27
CA LYS A 261 -3.90 0.93 -13.34
C LYS A 261 -4.80 2.14 -13.29
N GLY A 262 -4.25 3.33 -13.03
CA GLY A 262 -5.03 4.56 -12.91
C GLY A 262 -5.82 4.85 -14.18
N ASP A 263 -5.18 4.73 -15.34
CA ASP A 263 -5.80 4.87 -16.65
C ASP A 263 -6.93 3.87 -16.89
N HIS A 264 -6.86 2.66 -16.33
CA HIS A 264 -7.96 1.71 -16.44
C HIS A 264 -9.18 2.20 -15.67
N LEU A 265 -8.98 2.73 -14.46
CA LEU A 265 -10.05 3.29 -13.63
C LEU A 265 -10.70 4.52 -14.29
N ARG A 266 -9.90 5.38 -14.92
CA ARG A 266 -10.38 6.57 -15.64
C ARG A 266 -11.24 6.19 -16.84
N ASN A 267 -10.80 5.20 -17.63
CA ASN A 267 -11.39 4.91 -18.93
C ASN A 267 -12.38 3.73 -18.94
N ASN A 268 -12.39 2.89 -17.89
CA ASN A 268 -13.26 1.71 -17.79
C ASN A 268 -13.99 1.66 -16.44
N PRO A 269 -14.77 2.69 -16.08
CA PRO A 269 -15.38 2.79 -14.75
C PRO A 269 -16.33 1.62 -14.45
N GLU A 270 -17.04 1.10 -15.45
CA GLU A 270 -17.93 -0.06 -15.29
C GLU A 270 -17.17 -1.36 -14.97
N ASP A 271 -15.89 -1.45 -15.32
CA ASP A 271 -15.07 -2.64 -15.12
C ASP A 271 -14.29 -2.62 -13.80
N THR A 272 -14.18 -1.45 -13.17
CA THR A 272 -13.36 -1.21 -11.97
C THR A 272 -13.72 -2.16 -10.83
N PHE A 273 -15.01 -2.34 -10.54
CA PHE A 273 -15.45 -3.27 -9.48
C PHE A 273 -15.11 -4.73 -9.79
N GLY A 274 -15.19 -5.11 -11.07
CA GLY A 274 -14.85 -6.46 -11.52
C GLY A 274 -13.35 -6.73 -11.37
N VAL A 275 -12.51 -5.80 -11.81
CA VAL A 275 -11.04 -5.88 -11.64
C VAL A 275 -10.66 -5.90 -10.18
N PHE A 276 -11.18 -4.97 -9.36
CA PHE A 276 -10.90 -4.95 -7.92
C PHE A 276 -11.32 -6.25 -7.24
N THR A 277 -12.45 -6.84 -7.61
CA THR A 277 -12.93 -8.12 -7.05
C THR A 277 -12.04 -9.30 -7.46
N HIS A 278 -11.56 -9.31 -8.71
CA HIS A 278 -10.57 -10.28 -9.18
C HIS A 278 -9.29 -10.20 -8.34
N GLU A 279 -8.74 -9.00 -8.16
CA GLU A 279 -7.54 -8.80 -7.35
C GLU A 279 -7.77 -9.09 -5.86
N LEU A 280 -8.92 -8.72 -5.32
CA LEU A 280 -9.28 -9.04 -3.94
C LEU A 280 -9.38 -10.57 -3.73
N CYS A 281 -9.74 -11.33 -4.77
CA CYS A 281 -9.62 -12.79 -4.75
C CYS A 281 -8.17 -13.19 -4.53
N HIS A 282 -7.21 -12.68 -5.31
CA HIS A 282 -5.79 -12.99 -5.12
C HIS A 282 -5.26 -12.59 -3.75
N PHE A 283 -5.71 -11.46 -3.19
CA PHE A 283 -5.37 -11.05 -1.83
C PHE A 283 -5.86 -12.06 -0.76
N VAL A 284 -7.08 -12.59 -0.92
CA VAL A 284 -7.62 -13.62 -0.02
C VAL A 284 -6.91 -14.97 -0.25
N GLN A 285 -6.72 -15.35 -1.52
CA GLN A 285 -6.00 -16.55 -1.92
C GLN A 285 -4.64 -16.54 -1.23
N ASN A 286 -3.79 -15.53 -1.49
CA ASN A 286 -2.43 -15.38 -0.93
C ASN A 286 -1.80 -16.75 -0.60
N TYR A 287 -1.79 -17.61 -1.63
CA TYR A 287 -1.40 -19.01 -1.49
C TYR A 287 0.12 -19.10 -1.33
N PRO A 288 0.62 -20.10 -0.59
CA PRO A 288 2.01 -20.50 -0.77
C PRO A 288 2.24 -21.01 -2.20
N GLY A 289 3.51 -21.20 -2.58
CA GLY A 289 3.85 -21.82 -3.88
C GLY A 289 3.24 -23.21 -4.03
N GLY A 290 3.02 -23.63 -5.29
CA GLY A 290 2.51 -24.96 -5.63
C GLY A 290 1.05 -25.01 -6.12
N ALA A 291 0.29 -23.93 -5.95
CA ALA A 291 -1.03 -23.81 -6.57
C ALA A 291 -0.91 -23.63 -8.10
N PRO A 292 -1.71 -24.33 -8.92
CA PRO A 292 -1.58 -24.25 -10.37
C PRO A 292 -2.17 -22.94 -10.90
N ALA A 293 -1.44 -22.26 -11.78
CA ALA A 293 -1.79 -20.93 -12.28
C ALA A 293 -3.22 -20.88 -12.90
N TRP A 294 -3.62 -21.93 -13.63
CA TRP A 294 -4.96 -22.01 -14.22
C TRP A 294 -6.07 -21.93 -13.17
N PHE A 295 -5.87 -22.54 -12.00
CA PHE A 295 -6.83 -22.53 -10.92
C PHE A 295 -6.81 -21.19 -10.18
N VAL A 296 -5.61 -20.62 -9.97
CA VAL A 296 -5.43 -19.31 -9.32
C VAL A 296 -6.18 -18.22 -10.07
N GLU A 297 -5.88 -18.04 -11.36
CA GLU A 297 -6.52 -17.04 -12.24
C GLU A 297 -7.99 -17.38 -12.51
N GLY A 298 -8.29 -18.66 -12.80
CA GLY A 298 -9.65 -19.11 -13.07
C GLY A 298 -10.60 -18.92 -11.87
N THR A 299 -10.08 -19.06 -10.65
CA THR A 299 -10.86 -18.82 -9.42
C THR A 299 -11.07 -17.33 -9.18
N ALA A 300 -10.13 -16.46 -9.54
CA ALA A 300 -10.30 -15.01 -9.45
C ALA A 300 -11.44 -14.52 -10.37
N ASP A 301 -11.45 -14.98 -11.62
CA ASP A 301 -12.56 -14.70 -12.55
C ASP A 301 -13.87 -15.41 -12.18
N TYR A 302 -13.81 -16.58 -11.52
CA TYR A 302 -14.98 -17.26 -10.96
C TYR A 302 -15.67 -16.43 -9.87
N ILE A 303 -14.88 -15.87 -8.95
CA ILE A 303 -15.40 -14.97 -7.91
C ILE A 303 -15.97 -13.70 -8.52
N ARG A 304 -15.26 -13.07 -9.47
CA ARG A 304 -15.74 -11.91 -10.23
C ARG A 304 -17.05 -12.20 -10.94
N TYR A 305 -17.14 -13.34 -11.62
CA TYR A 305 -18.35 -13.76 -12.33
C TYR A 305 -19.53 -13.99 -11.40
N LYS A 306 -19.32 -14.63 -10.25
CA LYS A 306 -20.37 -14.83 -9.24
C LYS A 306 -20.87 -13.50 -8.65
N ALA A 307 -20.00 -12.51 -8.51
CA ALA A 307 -20.39 -11.19 -8.02
C ALA A 307 -21.14 -10.37 -9.08
N TYR A 308 -20.75 -10.48 -10.36
CA TYR A 308 -21.27 -9.65 -11.46
C TYR A 308 -21.61 -10.46 -12.72
N PRO A 309 -22.57 -11.41 -12.65
CA PRO A 309 -22.84 -12.35 -13.74
C PRO A 309 -23.41 -11.69 -15.00
N ASP A 310 -24.00 -10.50 -14.86
CA ASP A 310 -24.64 -9.71 -15.92
C ASP A 310 -23.80 -8.55 -16.44
N SER A 311 -22.57 -8.38 -15.92
CA SER A 311 -21.63 -7.36 -16.39
C SER A 311 -21.29 -7.53 -17.88
N LEU A 312 -20.89 -6.44 -18.54
CA LEU A 312 -20.41 -6.49 -19.93
C LEU A 312 -19.21 -7.42 -20.07
N TRP A 313 -18.29 -7.41 -19.09
CA TRP A 313 -17.17 -8.34 -19.02
C TRP A 313 -17.65 -9.80 -19.01
N ALA A 314 -18.61 -10.17 -18.15
CA ALA A 314 -19.12 -11.53 -18.07
C ALA A 314 -19.81 -11.96 -19.38
N LYS A 315 -20.64 -11.09 -19.95
CA LYS A 315 -21.34 -11.34 -21.22
C LYS A 315 -20.37 -11.54 -22.39
N LYS A 316 -19.31 -10.72 -22.48
CA LYS A 316 -18.28 -10.83 -23.54
C LYS A 316 -17.48 -12.13 -23.39
N ASN A 317 -17.07 -12.46 -22.19
CA ASN A 317 -16.25 -13.64 -21.92
C ASN A 317 -17.02 -14.94 -22.15
N LYS A 318 -18.28 -15.03 -21.70
CA LYS A 318 -19.17 -16.17 -22.02
C LYS A 318 -19.21 -16.50 -23.51
N LYS A 319 -19.35 -15.47 -24.36
CA LYS A 319 -19.38 -15.62 -25.83
C LYS A 319 -18.05 -16.09 -26.43
N ARG A 320 -16.93 -15.85 -25.74
CA ARG A 320 -15.57 -16.18 -26.18
C ARG A 320 -15.01 -17.45 -25.54
N THR A 321 -15.84 -18.20 -24.80
CA THR A 321 -15.40 -19.42 -24.11
C THR A 321 -14.80 -20.41 -25.10
N ASP A 322 -13.54 -20.78 -24.88
CA ASP A 322 -12.81 -21.78 -25.67
C ASP A 322 -12.68 -23.08 -24.86
N LYS A 323 -13.57 -24.03 -25.13
CA LYS A 323 -13.59 -25.34 -24.46
C LYS A 323 -12.35 -26.20 -24.73
N SER A 324 -11.52 -25.84 -25.71
CA SER A 324 -10.23 -26.52 -25.95
C SER A 324 -9.13 -26.10 -24.96
N LYS A 325 -9.35 -25.04 -24.18
CA LYS A 325 -8.36 -24.47 -23.24
C LYS A 325 -8.89 -24.35 -21.80
N PRO A 326 -9.45 -25.40 -21.18
CA PRO A 326 -10.00 -25.31 -19.81
C PRO A 326 -8.96 -24.94 -18.75
N LEU A 327 -7.68 -25.23 -18.98
CA LEU A 327 -6.58 -24.85 -18.08
C LEU A 327 -5.86 -23.56 -18.57
N GLY A 328 -6.49 -22.80 -19.46
CA GLY A 328 -5.94 -21.61 -20.11
C GLY A 328 -5.97 -20.33 -19.28
N GLN A 329 -6.19 -20.43 -17.97
CA GLN A 329 -6.33 -19.30 -17.03
C GLN A 329 -7.56 -18.42 -17.32
N TYR A 330 -7.79 -17.43 -16.44
CA TYR A 330 -8.87 -16.46 -16.54
C TYR A 330 -10.22 -17.11 -16.85
N TRP A 331 -11.01 -16.49 -17.72
CA TRP A 331 -12.34 -16.96 -18.07
C TRP A 331 -12.43 -18.42 -18.54
N ASN A 332 -11.48 -18.93 -19.33
CA ASN A 332 -11.59 -20.31 -19.80
C ASN A 332 -11.50 -21.31 -18.64
N SER A 333 -10.61 -21.03 -17.67
CA SER A 333 -10.56 -21.78 -16.42
C SER A 333 -11.77 -21.53 -15.54
N THR A 334 -12.32 -20.32 -15.48
CA THR A 334 -13.59 -20.06 -14.80
C THR A 334 -14.74 -20.87 -15.37
N ALA A 335 -14.89 -20.94 -16.69
CA ALA A 335 -15.96 -21.67 -17.35
C ALA A 335 -15.86 -23.18 -17.07
N PHE A 336 -14.63 -23.72 -17.04
CA PHE A 336 -14.37 -25.09 -16.62
C PHE A 336 -14.73 -25.33 -15.13
N LEU A 337 -14.32 -24.43 -14.23
CA LEU A 337 -14.66 -24.52 -12.81
C LEU A 337 -16.17 -24.43 -12.55
N LEU A 338 -16.89 -23.57 -13.27
CA LEU A 338 -18.35 -23.48 -13.22
C LEU A 338 -19.02 -24.78 -13.66
N TRP A 339 -18.48 -25.43 -14.69
CA TRP A 339 -18.96 -26.73 -15.15
C TRP A 339 -18.69 -27.84 -14.11
N ILE A 340 -17.49 -27.89 -13.50
CA ILE A 340 -17.18 -28.85 -12.42
C ILE A 340 -18.14 -28.67 -11.24
N GLU A 341 -18.37 -27.43 -10.80
CA GLU A 341 -19.28 -27.11 -9.69
C GLU A 341 -20.71 -27.57 -9.97
N LYS A 342 -21.14 -27.52 -11.23
CA LYS A 342 -22.50 -27.87 -11.65
C LYS A 342 -22.68 -29.37 -11.89
N GLU A 343 -21.78 -29.99 -12.63
CA GLU A 343 -21.97 -31.33 -13.18
C GLU A 343 -21.28 -32.44 -12.37
N HIS A 344 -20.25 -32.10 -11.57
CA HIS A 344 -19.44 -33.09 -10.86
C HIS A 344 -19.54 -32.96 -9.34
N LYS A 345 -19.18 -31.80 -8.79
CA LYS A 345 -19.09 -31.63 -7.34
C LYS A 345 -19.31 -30.17 -6.94
N PRO A 346 -20.51 -29.82 -6.45
CA PRO A 346 -20.73 -28.55 -5.77
C PRO A 346 -19.76 -28.42 -4.58
N GLY A 347 -19.10 -27.27 -4.50
CA GLY A 347 -18.08 -26.93 -3.50
C GLY A 347 -16.65 -27.36 -3.86
N ALA A 348 -16.40 -27.95 -5.03
CA ALA A 348 -15.06 -28.37 -5.44
C ALA A 348 -14.06 -27.20 -5.45
N VAL A 349 -14.44 -26.03 -5.95
CA VAL A 349 -13.57 -24.84 -5.98
C VAL A 349 -13.15 -24.45 -4.57
N ALA A 350 -14.08 -24.46 -3.61
CA ALA A 350 -13.79 -24.10 -2.23
C ALA A 350 -12.82 -25.10 -1.56
N ILE A 351 -13.01 -26.40 -1.80
CA ILE A 351 -12.14 -27.45 -1.25
C ILE A 351 -10.73 -27.39 -1.87
N VAL A 352 -10.64 -27.23 -3.18
CA VAL A 352 -9.34 -27.12 -3.88
C VAL A 352 -8.61 -25.83 -3.48
N SER A 353 -9.34 -24.71 -3.39
CA SER A 353 -8.82 -23.45 -2.87
C SER A 353 -8.24 -23.60 -1.46
N ARG A 354 -8.96 -24.31 -0.57
CA ARG A 354 -8.46 -24.62 0.77
C ARG A 354 -7.17 -25.44 0.73
N ALA A 355 -7.09 -26.46 -0.13
CA ALA A 355 -5.87 -27.26 -0.28
C ALA A 355 -4.68 -26.43 -0.80
N CYS A 356 -4.92 -25.52 -1.76
CA CYS A 356 -3.92 -24.55 -2.23
C CYS A 356 -3.44 -23.65 -1.08
N LYS A 357 -4.36 -23.10 -0.28
CA LYS A 357 -4.03 -22.25 0.87
C LYS A 357 -3.20 -22.95 1.94
N GLU A 358 -3.43 -24.24 2.12
CA GLU A 358 -2.68 -25.08 3.07
C GLU A 358 -1.35 -25.59 2.50
N GLY A 359 -1.03 -25.33 1.23
CA GLY A 359 0.16 -25.87 0.57
C GLY A 359 0.11 -27.38 0.34
N LYS A 360 -1.10 -27.95 0.28
CA LYS A 360 -1.35 -29.40 0.14
C LYS A 360 -1.98 -29.76 -1.20
N TYR A 361 -2.04 -28.80 -2.14
CA TYR A 361 -2.59 -29.07 -3.46
C TYR A 361 -1.79 -30.15 -4.18
N ASN A 362 -2.51 -31.10 -4.77
CA ASN A 362 -1.98 -32.11 -5.67
C ASN A 362 -3.11 -32.60 -6.58
N ASP A 363 -2.81 -32.90 -7.86
CA ASP A 363 -3.83 -33.20 -8.87
C ASP A 363 -4.74 -34.40 -8.54
N LYS A 364 -4.29 -35.31 -7.65
CA LYS A 364 -5.12 -36.42 -7.15
C LYS A 364 -6.40 -35.96 -6.45
N ILE A 365 -6.44 -34.73 -5.92
CA ILE A 365 -7.62 -34.16 -5.29
C ILE A 365 -8.84 -34.16 -6.23
N TRP A 366 -8.63 -34.01 -7.55
CA TRP A 366 -9.73 -34.05 -8.52
C TRP A 366 -10.37 -35.44 -8.59
N MET A 367 -9.55 -36.50 -8.57
CA MET A 367 -10.04 -37.88 -8.52
C MET A 367 -10.84 -38.13 -7.24
N GLU A 368 -10.31 -37.71 -6.09
CA GLU A 368 -10.96 -37.88 -4.80
C GLU A 368 -12.30 -37.13 -4.72
N LEU A 369 -12.40 -35.94 -5.31
CA LEU A 369 -13.60 -35.11 -5.26
C LEU A 369 -14.65 -35.46 -6.30
N THR A 370 -14.23 -35.92 -7.49
CA THR A 370 -15.11 -36.04 -8.67
C THR A 370 -15.19 -37.45 -9.24
N GLY A 371 -14.38 -38.39 -8.75
CA GLY A 371 -14.21 -39.71 -9.34
C GLY A 371 -13.44 -39.72 -10.68
N HIS A 372 -12.87 -38.57 -11.08
CA HIS A 372 -12.14 -38.41 -12.34
C HIS A 372 -10.83 -37.65 -12.13
N THR A 373 -9.76 -38.07 -12.81
CA THR A 373 -8.52 -37.29 -12.91
C THR A 373 -8.78 -35.94 -13.58
N LEU A 374 -7.90 -34.95 -13.34
CA LEU A 374 -7.97 -33.66 -14.03
C LEU A 374 -8.00 -33.80 -15.56
N ASP A 375 -7.17 -34.69 -16.12
CA ASP A 375 -7.14 -34.98 -17.55
C ASP A 375 -8.47 -35.53 -18.08
N GLN A 376 -9.14 -36.40 -17.31
CA GLN A 376 -10.45 -36.92 -17.67
C GLN A 376 -11.52 -35.82 -17.63
N LEU A 377 -11.48 -34.94 -16.63
CA LEU A 377 -12.37 -33.78 -16.55
C LEU A 377 -12.18 -32.82 -17.72
N VAL A 378 -10.93 -32.52 -18.09
CA VAL A 378 -10.59 -31.68 -19.26
C VAL A 378 -11.15 -32.28 -20.55
N LYS A 379 -10.96 -33.59 -20.77
CA LYS A 379 -11.49 -34.29 -21.94
C LYS A 379 -13.02 -34.32 -21.97
N ALA A 380 -13.67 -34.46 -20.81
CA ALA A 380 -15.13 -34.46 -20.70
C ALA A 380 -15.71 -33.06 -20.97
N TYR A 381 -15.11 -32.01 -20.41
CA TYR A 381 -15.53 -30.62 -20.64
C TYR A 381 -15.44 -30.22 -22.12
N GLY A 382 -14.39 -30.66 -22.82
CA GLY A 382 -14.24 -30.42 -24.25
C GLY A 382 -15.39 -30.97 -25.12
N LYS A 383 -16.18 -31.92 -24.59
CA LYS A 383 -17.32 -32.55 -25.27
C LYS A 383 -18.68 -32.10 -24.74
N SER A 384 -18.71 -31.26 -23.71
CA SER A 384 -19.94 -30.85 -23.01
C SER A 384 -20.67 -29.70 -23.70
#